data_AF-A0A9E5Z994-F1
#
_entry.id   AF-A0A9E5Z994-F1
#
_cell.length_a   1.000
_cell.length_b   1.000
_cell.length_c   1.000
_cell.angle_alpha   90.00
_cell.angle_beta   90.00
_cell.angle_gamma   90.00
#
_symmetry.space_group_name_H-M   'P 1'
#
loop_
_entity.id
_entity.type
_entity.pdbx_description
1 polymer ?
#
loop_
_entity_poly.entity_id
_entity_poly.type
_entity_poly.pdbx_seq_one_letter_code
_entity_poly.pdbx_strand_id
1 'polypeptide(L)'
;MIQLNLIEELPFPSILVQTSYYLNYLNKAIDAHQIHSPFVFNLYVDLIQKRNNESIFQELISWFRLNSKNVFGPTFINRSCLRFIEKLAKRQEINQVQLIGFSTNEQNEPFILKASILAQHFYSNKTPFLKENQGLSSALLTEPLWGDSCQMAVINLSTVKGPIDQYLQSLIAHTNTIEVIILTNIYSSQRNKNIWFRITMCQAFPLSLDLFKMGILFTKIKLEKQHFTLKW
;
A
#
# COMPACT_ATOMS: atom_id res chain seq x y z
N MET A 1 26.93 32.37 4.73
CA MET A 1 26.53 31.00 4.31
C MET A 1 26.20 30.20 5.56
N ILE A 2 24.94 30.21 5.97
CA ILE A 2 24.47 29.36 7.07
C ILE A 2 23.80 28.15 6.40
N GLN A 3 24.34 26.95 6.67
CA GLN A 3 23.73 25.69 6.27
C GLN A 3 22.35 25.55 6.95
N LEU A 4 21.30 25.88 6.21
CA LEU A 4 19.98 25.32 6.44
C LEU A 4 20.01 23.91 5.87
N ASN A 5 20.18 22.89 6.71
CA ASN A 5 19.78 21.54 6.33
C ASN A 5 19.62 20.59 7.52
N LEU A 6 18.57 19.78 7.41
CA LEU A 6 18.21 18.61 8.22
C LEU A 6 17.55 18.92 9.58
N ILE A 7 16.37 19.53 9.53
CA ILE A 7 15.32 19.09 10.46
C ILE A 7 14.95 17.69 9.98
N GLU A 8 15.34 16.65 10.72
CA GLU A 8 14.78 15.32 10.55
C GLU A 8 13.26 15.45 10.73
N GLU A 9 12.49 15.29 9.64
CA GLU A 9 11.03 15.25 9.75
C GLU A 9 10.66 14.13 10.73
N LEU A 10 9.92 14.48 11.79
CA LEU A 10 9.39 13.50 12.75
C LEU A 10 8.75 12.33 11.99
N PRO A 11 9.00 11.08 12.42
CA PRO A 11 8.57 9.88 11.68
C PRO A 11 7.05 9.81 11.49
N PHE A 12 6.29 10.55 12.31
CA PHE A 12 4.85 10.76 12.17
C PHE A 12 4.50 12.22 12.50
N PRO A 13 3.65 12.88 11.69
CA PRO A 13 3.19 14.23 11.94
C PRO A 13 2.36 14.27 13.23
N SER A 14 2.30 15.45 13.86
CA SER A 14 1.52 15.65 15.07
C SER A 14 0.05 15.23 14.86
N ILE A 15 -0.63 14.87 15.95
CA ILE A 15 -2.05 14.50 15.93
C ILE A 15 -2.91 15.56 15.21
N LEU A 16 -2.55 16.84 15.37
CA LEU A 16 -3.23 17.97 14.73
C LEU A 16 -3.06 17.94 13.21
N VAL A 17 -1.84 17.70 12.73
CA VAL A 17 -1.56 17.59 11.30
C VAL A 17 -2.27 16.37 10.71
N GLN A 18 -2.25 15.21 11.38
CA GLN A 18 -2.99 14.03 10.92
C GLN A 18 -4.50 14.28 10.86
N THR A 19 -5.04 14.97 11.87
CA THR A 19 -6.45 15.37 11.89
C THR A 19 -6.77 16.27 10.72
N SER A 20 -5.90 17.25 10.41
CA SER A 20 -6.07 18.12 9.24
C SER A 20 -6.05 17.36 7.92
N TYR A 21 -5.22 16.33 7.78
CA TYR A 21 -5.21 15.49 6.58
C TYR A 21 -6.51 14.71 6.45
N TYR A 22 -7.00 14.16 7.56
CA TYR A 22 -8.25 13.42 7.57
C TYR A 22 -9.45 14.30 7.21
N LEU A 23 -9.56 15.50 7.79
CA LEU A 23 -10.61 16.46 7.46
C LEU A 23 -10.56 16.86 5.97
N ASN A 24 -9.37 17.11 5.43
CA ASN A 24 -9.20 17.40 4.00
C ASN A 24 -9.59 16.21 3.10
N TYR A 25 -9.30 14.98 3.54
CA TYR A 25 -9.75 13.77 2.87
C TYR A 25 -11.27 13.66 2.88
N LEU A 26 -11.92 13.87 4.03
CA LEU A 26 -13.39 13.80 4.16
C LEU A 26 -14.10 14.79 3.24
N ASN A 27 -13.54 15.99 3.04
CA ASN A 27 -14.10 16.98 2.14
C ASN A 27 -14.03 16.57 0.65
N LYS A 28 -13.17 15.61 0.30
CA LYS A 28 -13.00 15.10 -1.07
C LYS A 28 -13.61 13.72 -1.26
N ALA A 29 -13.83 12.98 -0.17
CA ALA A 29 -14.24 11.59 -0.19
C ALA A 29 -15.68 11.45 -0.67
N ILE A 30 -15.85 10.78 -1.80
CA ILE A 30 -17.17 10.49 -2.37
C ILE A 30 -17.66 9.10 -1.96
N ASP A 31 -18.98 8.94 -1.94
CA ASP A 31 -19.66 7.67 -1.71
C ASP A 31 -20.32 7.15 -2.99
N ALA A 32 -21.01 6.02 -2.89
CA ALA A 32 -21.58 5.31 -4.05
C ALA A 32 -22.47 6.19 -4.95
N HIS A 33 -23.23 7.13 -4.38
CA HIS A 33 -24.15 7.98 -5.14
C HIS A 33 -23.43 8.95 -6.09
N GLN A 34 -22.19 9.30 -5.77
CA GLN A 34 -21.37 10.27 -6.52
C GLN A 34 -20.40 9.59 -7.49
N ILE A 35 -20.27 8.26 -7.44
CA ILE A 35 -19.37 7.51 -8.33
C ILE A 35 -20.06 7.27 -9.66
N HIS A 36 -19.60 7.96 -10.71
CA HIS A 36 -20.12 7.79 -12.07
C HIS A 36 -19.42 6.70 -12.89
N SER A 37 -18.25 6.21 -12.46
CA SER A 37 -17.56 5.12 -13.14
C SER A 37 -18.19 3.77 -12.73
N PRO A 38 -18.80 3.00 -13.66
CA PRO A 38 -19.43 1.72 -13.31
C PRO A 38 -18.45 0.72 -12.70
N PHE A 39 -17.19 0.74 -13.19
CA PHE A 39 -16.12 -0.07 -12.62
C PHE A 39 -15.87 0.28 -11.14
N VAL A 40 -15.67 1.57 -10.85
CA VAL A 40 -15.38 2.04 -9.49
C VAL A 40 -16.58 1.87 -8.57
N PHE A 41 -17.80 2.06 -9.08
CA PHE A 41 -19.03 1.83 -8.32
C PHE A 41 -19.13 0.38 -7.86
N ASN A 42 -18.96 -0.58 -8.79
CA ASN A 42 -19.00 -2.01 -8.46
C ASN A 42 -17.90 -2.39 -7.47
N LEU A 43 -16.69 -1.83 -7.64
CA LEU A 43 -15.59 -2.02 -6.70
C LEU A 43 -15.93 -1.46 -5.31
N TYR A 44 -16.50 -0.25 -5.24
CA TYR A 44 -16.89 0.40 -3.99
C TYR A 44 -17.95 -0.42 -3.24
N VAL A 45 -19.01 -0.86 -3.93
CA VAL A 45 -20.08 -1.67 -3.33
C VAL A 45 -19.50 -2.99 -2.78
N ASP A 46 -18.69 -3.70 -3.56
CA ASP A 46 -18.22 -5.04 -3.18
C ASP A 46 -17.11 -5.03 -2.12
N LEU A 47 -16.23 -4.04 -2.15
CA LEU A 47 -15.08 -4.00 -1.24
C LEU A 47 -15.35 -3.17 0.02
N ILE A 48 -16.05 -2.05 -0.12
CA ILE A 48 -16.24 -1.05 0.94
C ILE A 48 -17.61 -1.20 1.61
N GLN A 49 -18.72 -1.22 0.86
CA GLN A 49 -20.06 -1.28 1.48
C GLN A 49 -20.41 -2.66 2.05
N LYS A 50 -20.14 -3.74 1.31
CA LYS A 50 -20.44 -5.11 1.77
C LYS A 50 -19.47 -5.55 2.87
N ARG A 51 -19.86 -5.36 4.13
CA ARG A 51 -19.10 -5.78 5.32
C ARG A 51 -19.49 -7.21 5.73
N ASN A 52 -19.06 -8.23 4.99
CA ASN A 52 -19.37 -9.64 5.31
C ASN A 52 -18.43 -10.23 6.40
N ASN A 53 -18.95 -11.18 7.20
CA ASN A 53 -18.28 -11.98 8.27
C ASN A 53 -17.08 -12.76 7.71
N GLU A 54 -15.83 -12.62 8.16
CA GLU A 54 -15.14 -12.74 9.47
C GLU A 54 -14.46 -14.09 9.75
N SER A 55 -14.75 -15.24 9.12
CA SER A 55 -14.09 -16.49 9.57
C SER A 55 -12.58 -16.54 9.32
N ILE A 56 -12.14 -16.27 8.10
CA ILE A 56 -10.72 -16.32 7.69
C ILE A 56 -9.89 -15.23 8.38
N PHE A 57 -10.49 -14.05 8.59
CA PHE A 57 -9.85 -12.95 9.29
C PHE A 57 -9.67 -13.24 10.79
N GLN A 58 -10.57 -14.00 11.40
CA GLN A 58 -10.45 -14.38 12.81
C GLN A 58 -9.28 -15.35 13.03
N GLU A 59 -8.95 -16.22 12.08
CA GLU A 59 -7.74 -17.05 12.15
C GLU A 59 -6.47 -16.19 12.11
N LEU A 60 -6.39 -15.26 11.16
CA LEU A 60 -5.26 -14.33 11.04
C LEU A 60 -5.09 -13.48 12.31
N ILE A 61 -6.19 -12.93 12.85
CA ILE A 61 -6.18 -12.13 14.08
C ILE A 61 -5.87 -12.98 15.31
N SER A 62 -6.39 -14.20 15.40
CA SER A 62 -6.10 -15.12 16.51
C SER A 62 -4.63 -15.49 16.51
N TRP A 63 -4.10 -15.86 15.34
CA TRP A 63 -2.68 -16.09 15.15
C TRP A 63 -1.85 -14.84 15.52
N PHE A 64 -2.25 -13.65 15.06
CA PHE A 64 -1.57 -12.41 15.46
C PHE A 64 -1.61 -12.20 16.97
N ARG A 65 -2.77 -12.36 17.62
CA ARG A 65 -2.91 -12.20 19.08
C ARG A 65 -2.05 -13.18 19.87
N LEU A 66 -1.88 -14.41 19.39
CA LEU A 66 -1.08 -15.44 20.05
C LEU A 66 0.43 -15.17 19.95
N ASN A 67 0.89 -14.52 18.86
CA ASN A 67 2.31 -14.39 18.55
C ASN A 67 2.93 -13.00 18.82
N SER A 68 2.25 -12.06 19.52
CA SER A 68 2.55 -10.63 19.36
C SER A 68 2.69 -9.73 20.58
N LYS A 69 2.83 -10.27 21.80
CA LYS A 69 2.77 -9.42 23.01
C LYS A 69 3.81 -8.27 23.10
N ASN A 70 4.87 -8.24 22.27
CA ASN A 70 5.92 -7.19 22.33
C ASN A 70 6.25 -6.46 20.98
N VAL A 71 5.44 -6.54 19.92
CA VAL A 71 5.91 -6.26 18.53
C VAL A 71 5.18 -5.11 17.79
N PHE A 72 4.22 -4.43 18.42
CA PHE A 72 3.34 -3.48 17.72
C PHE A 72 3.64 -2.00 17.96
N GLY A 73 4.58 -1.46 17.18
CA GLY A 73 4.53 -0.08 16.69
C GLY A 73 3.50 0.09 15.55
N PRO A 74 3.30 1.31 15.02
CA PRO A 74 2.31 1.62 13.99
C PRO A 74 2.41 0.65 12.80
N THR A 75 1.32 -0.06 12.53
CA THR A 75 1.28 -1.25 11.66
C THR A 75 1.61 -0.94 10.19
N PHE A 76 2.43 -1.79 9.55
CA PHE A 76 2.68 -1.83 8.09
C PHE A 76 1.37 -1.76 7.28
N ILE A 77 0.38 -2.55 7.69
CA ILE A 77 -0.99 -2.55 7.17
C ILE A 77 -1.93 -2.78 8.37
N ASN A 78 -2.93 -1.91 8.57
CA ASN A 78 -3.92 -2.11 9.64
C ASN A 78 -5.01 -3.12 9.24
N ARG A 79 -5.83 -3.53 10.22
CA ARG A 79 -6.91 -4.51 10.04
C ARG A 79 -7.88 -4.19 8.91
N SER A 80 -8.33 -2.94 8.81
CA SER A 80 -9.25 -2.50 7.75
C SER A 80 -8.56 -2.61 6.39
N CYS A 81 -7.30 -2.19 6.31
CA CYS A 81 -6.52 -2.30 5.08
C CYS A 81 -6.36 -3.76 4.63
N LEU A 82 -5.99 -4.67 5.53
CA LEU A 82 -5.83 -6.09 5.19
C LEU A 82 -7.11 -6.71 4.62
N ARG A 83 -8.25 -6.44 5.27
CA ARG A 83 -9.57 -6.91 4.80
C ARG A 83 -9.87 -6.41 3.40
N PHE A 84 -9.53 -5.15 3.11
CA PHE A 84 -9.73 -4.59 1.79
C PHE A 84 -8.83 -5.28 0.75
N ILE A 85 -7.53 -5.45 1.04
CA ILE A 85 -6.56 -6.08 0.15
C ILE A 85 -6.99 -7.51 -0.18
N GLU A 86 -7.41 -8.29 0.81
CA GLU A 86 -7.86 -9.67 0.63
C GLU A 86 -9.09 -9.75 -0.29
N LYS A 87 -10.11 -8.91 -0.06
CA LYS A 87 -11.28 -8.86 -0.92
C LYS A 87 -10.93 -8.42 -2.34
N LEU A 88 -10.03 -7.44 -2.49
CA LEU A 88 -9.58 -6.98 -3.80
C LEU A 88 -8.85 -8.10 -4.54
N ALA A 89 -7.94 -8.80 -3.86
CA ALA A 89 -7.21 -9.92 -4.45
C ALA A 89 -8.16 -11.02 -4.93
N LYS A 90 -9.13 -11.42 -4.10
CA LYS A 90 -10.16 -12.41 -4.47
C LYS A 90 -11.01 -11.96 -5.66
N ARG A 91 -11.45 -10.70 -5.67
CA ARG A 91 -12.26 -10.14 -6.76
C ARG A 91 -11.52 -10.12 -8.09
N GLN A 92 -10.22 -9.82 -8.07
CA GLN A 92 -9.38 -9.69 -9.26
C GLN A 92 -8.69 -11.01 -9.63
N GLU A 93 -9.05 -12.13 -8.98
CA GLU A 93 -8.42 -13.44 -9.21
C GLU A 93 -6.88 -13.42 -9.07
N ILE A 94 -6.40 -12.57 -8.15
CA ILE A 94 -4.97 -12.39 -7.89
C ILE A 94 -4.48 -13.55 -7.04
N ASN A 95 -3.57 -14.33 -7.62
CA ASN A 95 -2.94 -15.48 -6.98
C ASN A 95 -1.56 -15.16 -6.40
N GLN A 96 -0.99 -14.00 -6.79
CA GLN A 96 0.34 -13.59 -6.36
C GLN A 96 0.41 -12.14 -5.87
N VAL A 97 0.50 -11.99 -4.54
CA VAL A 97 0.68 -10.73 -3.81
C VAL A 97 2.09 -10.60 -3.23
N GLN A 98 2.88 -9.64 -3.68
CA GLN A 98 4.20 -9.36 -3.11
C GLN A 98 4.13 -8.20 -2.12
N LEU A 99 4.74 -8.37 -0.94
CA LEU A 99 4.84 -7.32 0.06
C LEU A 99 6.24 -6.69 -0.01
N ILE A 100 6.28 -5.37 -0.04
CA ILE A 100 7.48 -4.60 -0.31
C ILE A 100 7.64 -3.56 0.78
N GLY A 101 8.78 -3.57 1.44
CA GLY A 101 9.16 -2.56 2.41
C GLY A 101 10.65 -2.63 2.65
N PHE A 102 11.20 -1.51 3.11
CA PHE A 102 12.63 -1.35 3.29
C PHE A 102 12.95 -1.13 4.77
N SER A 103 13.94 -1.86 5.29
CA SER A 103 14.48 -1.63 6.62
C SER A 103 15.94 -1.20 6.51
N THR A 104 16.36 -0.28 7.35
CA THR A 104 17.78 0.09 7.45
C THR A 104 18.55 -0.68 8.51
N ASN A 105 17.87 -1.44 9.38
CA ASN A 105 18.50 -2.27 10.41
C ASN A 105 17.96 -3.70 10.36
N GLU A 106 18.84 -4.70 10.49
CA GLU A 106 18.50 -6.14 10.62
C GLU A 106 17.54 -6.40 11.79
N GLN A 107 17.51 -5.52 12.80
CA GLN A 107 16.64 -5.67 13.98
C GLN A 107 15.16 -5.30 13.75
N ASN A 108 14.73 -4.99 12.52
CA ASN A 108 13.31 -4.85 12.19
C ASN A 108 12.63 -6.20 11.88
N GLU A 109 12.95 -7.22 12.67
CA GLU A 109 12.19 -8.46 12.90
C GLU A 109 10.65 -8.27 12.84
N PRO A 110 10.04 -7.21 13.43
CA PRO A 110 8.60 -6.98 13.36
C PRO A 110 8.05 -6.81 11.94
N PHE A 111 8.82 -6.23 11.02
CA PHE A 111 8.38 -5.99 9.64
C PHE A 111 8.44 -7.27 8.82
N ILE A 112 9.61 -7.94 8.85
CA ILE A 112 9.87 -9.17 8.10
C ILE A 112 8.89 -10.26 8.54
N LEU A 113 8.69 -10.41 9.85
CA LEU A 113 7.72 -11.33 10.41
C LEU A 113 6.29 -10.98 9.96
N LYS A 114 5.85 -9.72 10.07
CA LYS A 114 4.49 -9.32 9.65
C LYS A 114 4.24 -9.56 8.17
N ALA A 115 5.22 -9.28 7.33
CA ALA A 115 5.10 -9.50 5.91
C ALA A 115 5.17 -11.00 5.56
N SER A 116 5.92 -11.81 6.31
CA SER A 116 6.02 -13.25 6.05
C SER A 116 4.71 -13.97 6.40
N ILE A 117 4.07 -13.57 7.50
CA ILE A 117 2.75 -14.06 7.92
C ILE A 117 1.68 -13.71 6.88
N LEU A 118 1.67 -12.46 6.41
CA LEU A 118 0.70 -12.02 5.42
C LEU A 118 0.90 -12.74 4.08
N ALA A 119 2.15 -12.96 3.68
CA ALA A 119 2.44 -13.74 2.50
C ALA A 119 2.01 -15.22 2.67
N GLN A 120 2.29 -15.88 3.80
CA GLN A 120 1.77 -17.24 4.05
C GLN A 120 0.24 -17.30 3.95
N HIS A 121 -0.46 -16.23 4.35
CA HIS A 121 -1.90 -16.13 4.19
C HIS A 121 -2.36 -16.03 2.72
N PHE A 122 -1.66 -15.25 1.90
CA PHE A 122 -1.95 -15.14 0.46
C PHE A 122 -1.47 -16.35 -0.35
N TYR A 123 -0.46 -17.06 0.15
CA TYR A 123 0.20 -18.18 -0.52
C TYR A 123 0.12 -19.41 0.36
N SER A 124 -0.96 -20.16 0.26
CA SER A 124 -1.15 -21.40 1.03
C SER A 124 0.00 -22.41 0.91
N ASN A 125 0.88 -22.30 -0.10
CA ASN A 125 2.06 -23.16 -0.30
C ASN A 125 3.29 -22.48 -0.93
N LYS A 126 3.44 -21.14 -0.89
CA LYS A 126 4.64 -20.46 -1.46
C LYS A 126 5.30 -19.52 -0.47
N THR A 127 6.62 -19.56 -0.43
CA THR A 127 7.45 -18.74 0.44
C THR A 127 7.20 -17.24 0.16
N PRO A 128 7.01 -16.42 1.21
CA PRO A 128 7.06 -14.98 1.09
C PRO A 128 8.35 -14.56 0.39
N PHE A 129 8.27 -13.86 -0.74
CA PHE A 129 9.44 -13.18 -1.27
C PHE A 129 9.67 -11.90 -0.46
N LEU A 130 10.38 -12.04 0.66
CA LEU A 130 10.91 -10.95 1.45
C LEU A 130 12.39 -10.85 1.17
N LYS A 131 12.80 -9.82 0.43
CA LYS A 131 14.21 -9.49 0.27
C LYS A 131 14.56 -8.46 1.34
N GLU A 132 15.21 -8.91 2.39
CA GLU A 132 15.85 -8.06 3.38
C GLU A 132 17.01 -7.32 2.69
N ASN A 133 16.76 -6.10 2.23
CA ASN A 133 17.80 -5.30 1.60
C ASN A 133 18.40 -4.37 2.65
N GLN A 134 19.55 -4.79 3.20
CA GLN A 134 20.49 -3.86 3.81
C GLN A 134 20.82 -2.78 2.77
N GLY A 135 20.36 -1.55 3.01
CA GLY A 135 20.74 -0.38 2.24
C GLY A 135 20.41 -0.43 0.75
N LEU A 136 19.25 0.09 0.35
CA LEU A 136 19.18 0.77 -0.95
C LEU A 136 20.04 2.04 -0.86
N SER A 137 21.34 1.87 -1.10
CA SER A 137 22.14 2.88 -1.78
C SER A 137 21.39 3.28 -3.05
N SER A 138 21.43 4.56 -3.40
CA SER A 138 20.89 5.14 -4.64
C SER A 138 21.34 4.44 -5.93
N ALA A 139 22.24 3.46 -5.85
CA ALA A 139 22.84 2.73 -6.98
C ALA A 139 22.14 1.41 -7.39
N LEU A 140 21.18 0.86 -6.62
CA LEU A 140 20.57 -0.45 -6.94
C LEU A 140 19.07 -0.35 -7.31
N LEU A 141 18.78 0.42 -8.35
CA LEU A 141 17.54 0.32 -9.14
C LEU A 141 17.74 -0.50 -10.43
N THR A 142 18.85 -1.24 -10.57
CA THR A 142 19.21 -1.91 -11.82
C THR A 142 18.54 -3.27 -12.00
N GLU A 143 18.01 -3.89 -10.94
CA GLU A 143 17.36 -5.20 -11.05
C GLU A 143 15.98 -5.22 -10.39
N PRO A 144 14.95 -5.72 -11.10
CA PRO A 144 13.60 -5.86 -10.58
C PRO A 144 13.57 -6.73 -9.31
N LEU A 145 13.03 -6.20 -8.21
CA LEU A 145 12.85 -6.94 -6.94
C LEU A 145 11.59 -7.83 -6.95
N TRP A 146 10.96 -8.05 -8.11
CA TRP A 146 9.71 -8.78 -8.27
C TRP A 146 9.91 -10.14 -8.93
N GLY A 147 9.06 -11.11 -8.57
CA GLY A 147 8.95 -12.34 -9.33
C GLY A 147 8.15 -12.10 -10.60
N ASP A 148 8.51 -12.77 -11.70
CA ASP A 148 7.87 -12.64 -13.03
C ASP A 148 6.34 -12.82 -13.01
N SER A 149 5.82 -13.48 -11.98
CA SER A 149 4.41 -13.79 -11.82
C SER A 149 3.67 -12.90 -10.80
N CYS A 150 4.28 -11.82 -10.30
CA CYS A 150 3.65 -10.90 -9.36
C CYS A 150 2.43 -10.19 -10.00
N GLN A 151 1.26 -10.29 -9.41
CA GLN A 151 0.03 -9.65 -9.88
C GLN A 151 -0.38 -8.45 -9.01
N MET A 152 -0.04 -8.49 -7.72
CA MET A 152 -0.26 -7.38 -6.79
C MET A 152 0.99 -7.05 -6.01
N ALA A 153 1.37 -5.77 -5.94
CA ALA A 153 2.42 -5.30 -5.05
C ALA A 153 1.84 -4.44 -3.93
N VAL A 154 2.18 -4.71 -2.67
CA VAL A 154 1.81 -3.88 -1.52
C VAL A 154 3.08 -3.26 -0.94
N ILE A 155 3.21 -1.95 -1.08
CA ILE A 155 4.41 -1.19 -0.72
C ILE A 155 4.11 -0.30 0.49
N ASN A 156 4.94 -0.39 1.53
CA ASN A 156 4.89 0.60 2.61
C ASN A 156 5.65 1.86 2.24
N LEU A 157 4.88 2.90 1.92
CA LEU A 157 5.43 4.14 1.42
C LEU A 157 6.42 4.79 2.40
N SER A 158 6.15 4.68 3.71
CA SER A 158 7.00 5.28 4.75
C SER A 158 8.39 4.65 4.83
N THR A 159 8.58 3.46 4.27
CA THR A 159 9.89 2.81 4.24
C THR A 159 10.74 3.23 3.05
N VAL A 160 10.14 3.86 2.03
CA VAL A 160 10.83 4.19 0.77
C VAL A 160 11.65 5.47 0.93
N LYS A 161 12.98 5.32 1.03
CA LYS A 161 13.90 6.46 1.18
C LYS A 161 14.30 7.12 -0.16
N GLY A 162 14.16 6.43 -1.29
CA GLY A 162 14.54 6.91 -2.64
C GLY A 162 13.40 7.43 -3.54
N PRO A 163 13.67 7.70 -4.84
CA PRO A 163 12.70 8.21 -5.81
C PRO A 163 11.70 7.12 -6.22
N ILE A 164 10.61 7.00 -5.46
CA ILE A 164 9.57 5.98 -5.69
C ILE A 164 8.96 6.03 -7.10
N ASP A 165 8.91 7.18 -7.75
CA ASP A 165 8.38 7.31 -9.10
C ASP A 165 9.21 6.46 -10.09
N GLN A 166 10.54 6.46 -9.94
CA GLN A 166 11.45 5.61 -10.73
C GLN A 166 11.27 4.13 -10.38
N TYR A 167 11.08 3.82 -9.09
CA TYR A 167 10.82 2.46 -8.65
C TYR A 167 9.51 1.91 -9.25
N LEU A 168 8.44 2.69 -9.24
CA LEU A 168 7.15 2.31 -9.81
C LEU A 168 7.20 2.19 -11.33
N GLN A 169 7.91 3.09 -12.01
CA GLN A 169 8.14 2.98 -13.46
C GLN A 169 8.92 1.72 -13.82
N SER A 170 10.00 1.43 -13.08
CA SER A 170 10.77 0.20 -13.26
C SER A 170 9.88 -1.03 -13.03
N LEU A 171 9.08 -1.00 -11.97
CA LEU A 171 8.09 -2.04 -11.66
C LEU A 171 7.18 -2.28 -12.87
N ILE A 172 6.46 -1.28 -13.35
CA ILE A 172 5.58 -1.44 -14.52
C ILE A 172 6.34 -1.87 -15.78
N ALA A 173 7.56 -1.38 -16.00
CA ALA A 173 8.33 -1.65 -17.22
C ALA A 173 8.85 -3.09 -17.31
N HIS A 174 9.20 -3.72 -16.18
CA HIS A 174 9.72 -5.11 -16.19
C HIS A 174 8.74 -6.14 -15.64
N THR A 175 7.49 -5.76 -15.36
CA THR A 175 6.41 -6.73 -15.13
C THR A 175 5.16 -6.35 -15.90
N ASN A 176 4.88 -7.15 -16.91
CA ASN A 176 3.58 -7.14 -17.58
C ASN A 176 2.53 -7.93 -16.77
N THR A 177 2.85 -8.44 -15.58
CA THR A 177 1.94 -9.25 -14.74
C THR A 177 1.27 -8.43 -13.65
N ILE A 178 1.90 -7.37 -13.12
CA ILE A 178 1.28 -6.55 -12.06
C ILE A 178 0.02 -5.83 -12.59
N GLU A 179 -1.09 -6.05 -11.91
CA GLU A 179 -2.42 -5.50 -12.16
C GLU A 179 -2.78 -4.41 -11.15
N VAL A 180 -2.30 -4.56 -9.91
CA VAL A 180 -2.63 -3.69 -8.78
C VAL A 180 -1.38 -3.37 -7.97
N ILE A 181 -1.19 -2.09 -7.63
CA ILE A 181 -0.20 -1.65 -6.65
C ILE A 181 -0.92 -0.94 -5.51
N ILE A 182 -0.56 -1.27 -4.27
CA ILE A 182 -1.15 -0.70 -3.07
C ILE A 182 -0.04 0.01 -2.29
N LEU A 183 -0.20 1.31 -2.07
CA LEU A 183 0.71 2.11 -1.26
C LEU A 183 0.07 2.31 0.11
N THR A 184 0.69 1.80 1.17
CA THR A 184 0.20 2.04 2.53
C THR A 184 0.76 3.33 3.08
N ASN A 185 0.11 3.90 4.09
CA ASN A 185 0.62 5.06 4.83
C ASN A 185 0.74 6.34 3.98
N ILE A 186 -0.13 6.53 2.98
CA ILE A 186 -0.11 7.67 2.04
C ILE A 186 -0.27 9.05 2.71
N TYR A 187 -0.93 9.14 3.87
CA TYR A 187 -1.00 10.37 4.67
C TYR A 187 -0.16 10.33 5.95
N SER A 188 0.72 9.33 6.12
CA SER A 188 1.51 9.20 7.36
C SER A 188 2.59 10.26 7.55
N SER A 189 2.87 11.09 6.55
CA SER A 189 3.82 12.21 6.60
C SER A 189 3.51 13.19 5.46
N GLN A 190 4.04 14.42 5.54
CA GLN A 190 3.93 15.38 4.44
C GLN A 190 4.64 14.87 3.18
N ARG A 191 5.80 14.22 3.34
CA ARG A 191 6.49 13.50 2.25
C ARG A 191 5.59 12.49 1.56
N ASN A 192 4.94 11.60 2.30
CA ASN A 192 4.09 10.55 1.73
C ASN A 192 2.87 11.14 1.00
N LYS A 193 2.27 12.19 1.58
CA LYS A 193 1.15 12.91 0.97
C LYS A 193 1.56 13.55 -0.36
N ASN A 194 2.72 14.20 -0.40
CA ASN A 194 3.26 14.81 -1.61
C ASN A 194 3.56 13.75 -2.68
N ILE A 195 4.17 12.63 -2.30
CA ILE A 195 4.41 11.51 -3.21
C ILE A 195 3.09 11.00 -3.78
N TRP A 196 2.12 10.70 -2.92
CA TRP A 196 0.82 10.18 -3.35
C TRP A 196 0.16 11.11 -4.34
N PHE A 197 0.12 12.41 -4.05
CA PHE A 197 -0.41 13.43 -4.97
C PHE A 197 0.24 13.37 -6.35
N ARG A 198 1.57 13.30 -6.44
CA ARG A 198 2.28 13.17 -7.74
C ARG A 198 1.91 11.88 -8.47
N ILE A 199 1.84 10.76 -7.75
CA ILE A 199 1.47 9.47 -8.34
C ILE A 199 0.05 9.50 -8.90
N THR A 200 -0.90 10.18 -8.22
CA THR A 200 -2.28 10.28 -8.74
C THR A 200 -2.38 10.98 -10.10
N MET A 201 -1.40 11.82 -10.44
CA MET A 201 -1.32 12.53 -11.72
C MET A 201 -0.58 11.76 -12.82
N CYS A 202 0.08 10.65 -12.47
CA CYS A 202 0.88 9.89 -13.42
C CYS A 202 0.00 9.10 -14.41
N GLN A 203 0.26 9.27 -15.70
CA GLN A 203 -0.48 8.60 -16.78
C GLN A 203 -0.26 7.08 -16.82
N ALA A 204 0.80 6.57 -16.19
CA ALA A 204 1.05 5.13 -16.07
C ALA A 204 -0.01 4.39 -15.24
N PHE A 205 -0.84 5.11 -14.48
CA PHE A 205 -1.88 4.55 -13.64
C PHE A 205 -3.26 5.05 -14.10
N PRO A 206 -3.92 4.38 -15.06
CA PRO A 206 -5.20 4.81 -15.60
C PRO A 206 -6.27 5.00 -14.52
N LEU A 207 -6.21 4.25 -13.43
CA LEU A 207 -7.10 4.44 -12.29
C LEU A 207 -6.32 4.43 -10.98
N SER A 208 -6.56 5.45 -10.14
CA SER A 208 -6.07 5.50 -8.76
C SER A 208 -7.18 5.78 -7.75
N LEU A 209 -7.16 5.08 -6.61
CA LEU A 209 -8.12 5.25 -5.52
C LEU A 209 -7.39 5.71 -4.26
N ASP A 210 -7.90 6.76 -3.60
CA ASP A 210 -7.46 7.22 -2.29
C ASP A 210 -8.48 6.78 -1.22
N LEU A 211 -8.02 5.92 -0.30
CA LEU A 211 -8.79 5.44 0.85
C LEU A 211 -8.26 6.01 2.17
N PHE A 212 -7.54 7.13 2.16
CA PHE A 212 -6.84 7.73 3.29
C PHE A 212 -5.71 6.87 3.90
N LYS A 213 -5.97 5.65 4.35
CA LYS A 213 -4.90 4.81 4.95
C LYS A 213 -4.05 4.11 3.88
N MET A 214 -4.56 4.01 2.65
CA MET A 214 -3.83 3.47 1.50
C MET A 214 -4.26 4.16 0.21
N GLY A 215 -3.35 4.16 -0.75
CA GLY A 215 -3.61 4.46 -2.15
C GLY A 215 -3.57 3.18 -2.97
N ILE A 216 -4.43 3.06 -3.98
CA ILE A 216 -4.51 1.91 -4.88
C ILE A 216 -4.29 2.40 -6.30
N LEU A 217 -3.46 1.69 -7.05
CA LEU A 217 -3.14 1.97 -8.44
C LEU A 217 -3.49 0.74 -9.27
N PHE A 218 -4.26 0.92 -10.33
CA PHE A 218 -4.50 -0.09 -11.34
C PHE A 218 -3.64 0.20 -12.55
N THR A 219 -2.98 -0.81 -13.07
CA THR A 219 -2.00 -0.69 -14.17
C THR A 219 -2.55 -1.14 -15.52
N LYS A 220 -3.55 -2.03 -15.55
CA LYS A 220 -4.04 -2.68 -16.79
C LYS A 220 -5.48 -2.34 -17.17
N ILE A 221 -6.12 -1.40 -16.48
CA ILE A 221 -7.51 -1.05 -16.78
C ILE A 221 -7.56 -0.13 -18.01
N LYS A 222 -8.41 -0.48 -18.97
CA LYS A 222 -8.70 0.35 -20.16
C LYS A 222 -9.72 1.45 -19.82
N LEU A 223 -9.28 2.45 -19.07
CA LEU A 223 -10.05 3.66 -18.76
C LEU A 223 -9.21 4.89 -19.06
N GLU A 224 -9.88 6.02 -19.33
CA GLU A 224 -9.23 7.32 -19.25
C GLU A 224 -8.69 7.56 -17.84
N LYS A 225 -7.65 8.38 -17.73
CA LYS A 225 -6.99 8.67 -16.46
C LYS A 225 -7.99 9.24 -15.46
N GLN A 226 -8.24 8.50 -14.39
CA GLN A 226 -9.16 8.88 -13.32
C GLN A 226 -8.51 8.73 -11.95
N HIS A 227 -8.94 9.58 -11.03
CA HIS A 227 -8.59 9.50 -9.62
C HIS A 227 -9.85 9.69 -8.77
N PHE A 228 -10.07 8.80 -7.81
CA PHE A 228 -11.19 8.89 -6.88
C PHE A 228 -10.69 8.89 -5.44
N THR A 229 -11.18 9.83 -4.63
CA THR A 229 -11.08 9.75 -3.17
C THR A 229 -12.37 9.13 -2.66
N LEU A 230 -12.31 7.97 -2.03
CA LEU A 230 -13.51 7.19 -1.66
C LEU A 230 -13.68 7.16 -0.15
N LYS A 231 -14.91 7.34 0.33
CA LYS A 231 -15.27 7.24 1.74
C LYS A 231 -15.13 5.78 2.24
N TRP A 232 -14.21 5.54 3.16
CA TRP A 232 -13.84 4.21 3.68
C TRP A 232 -13.67 4.15 5.20
#